data_AF-A0A7I9ZV32-F1
#
_entry.id   AF-A0A7I9ZV32-F1
#
_cell.length_a   1.000
_cell.length_b   1.000
_cell.length_c   1.000
_cell.angle_alpha   90.00
_cell.angle_beta   90.00
_cell.angle_gamma   90.00
#
_symmetry.space_group_name_H-M   'P 1'
#
loop_
_entity.id
_entity.type
_entity.pdbx_description
1 polymer ?
#
loop_
_entity_poly.entity_id
_entity_poly.type
_entity_poly.pdbx_seq_one_letter_code
_entity_poly.pdbx_strand_id
1 'polypeptide(L)'
;MGSHIVAVHHSNVFWAAEELASAFEGEDLRKLKVRAGEHLAAILATAYLGCAPIAIDRAGEADLVFDLSRSNCIPQTMGLADTRFADFEIKSLKGPYREFDASIDRDALEGRVPHERVYSSTVRVANDVLALEGMEAIEAAVGQLKRKSGDDHSKNVFLISHFLDHPIAEVTDAPLLAHHLAPLVDVVGVDTVWVLWAPHSLTMWSVRNARWANLLFSATNEGASESTLDDDLEVLEQVELEFLRQAEGGMSSPYLFRLNFDSTDDQRPA
;
A
#
# COMPACT_ATOMS: atom_id res chain seq x y z
N MET A 1 4.39 23.96 -12.38
CA MET A 1 3.98 22.56 -12.63
C MET A 1 3.03 22.17 -11.52
N GLY A 2 1.87 21.60 -11.84
CA GLY A 2 0.88 21.19 -10.85
C GLY A 2 1.02 19.71 -10.49
N SER A 3 0.73 19.36 -9.24
CA SER A 3 0.64 17.97 -8.81
C SER A 3 -0.72 17.40 -9.22
N HIS A 4 -0.74 16.22 -9.86
CA HIS A 4 -2.00 15.51 -10.13
C HIS A 4 -2.46 14.78 -8.88
N ILE A 5 -3.73 14.97 -8.53
CA ILE A 5 -4.31 14.42 -7.31
C ILE A 5 -5.60 13.70 -7.70
N VAL A 6 -5.74 12.47 -7.23
CA VAL A 6 -7.00 11.74 -7.19
C VAL A 6 -7.28 11.48 -5.71
N ALA A 7 -8.44 11.89 -5.24
CA ALA A 7 -8.81 11.74 -3.84
C ALA A 7 -10.02 10.81 -3.71
N VAL A 8 -9.96 9.88 -2.76
CA VAL A 8 -11.11 9.13 -2.26
C VAL A 8 -11.38 9.53 -0.82
N HIS A 9 -12.65 9.45 -0.45
CA HIS A 9 -13.07 9.74 0.92
C HIS A 9 -12.62 8.62 1.86
N HIS A 10 -12.30 8.92 3.13
CA HIS A 10 -11.87 7.88 4.10
C HIS A 10 -12.90 6.75 4.21
N SER A 11 -14.20 7.07 4.14
CA SER A 11 -15.26 6.05 4.20
C SER A 11 -15.20 5.06 3.05
N ASN A 12 -14.62 5.45 1.91
CA ASN A 12 -14.42 4.53 0.79
C ASN A 12 -13.31 3.52 1.07
N VAL A 13 -12.33 3.87 1.91
CA VAL A 13 -11.28 2.95 2.33
C VAL A 13 -11.83 1.93 3.32
N PHE A 14 -12.66 2.37 4.27
CA PHE A 14 -13.39 1.47 5.17
C PHE A 14 -14.36 0.56 4.41
N TRP A 15 -15.17 1.13 3.51
CA TRP A 15 -16.03 0.34 2.62
C TRP A 15 -15.22 -0.69 1.83
N ALA A 16 -14.04 -0.32 1.31
CA ALA A 16 -13.20 -1.25 0.56
C ALA A 16 -12.71 -2.43 1.41
N ALA A 17 -12.40 -2.22 2.69
CA ALA A 17 -12.06 -3.31 3.60
C ALA A 17 -13.25 -4.24 3.86
N GLU A 18 -14.43 -3.69 4.13
CA GLU A 18 -15.67 -4.46 4.32
C GLU A 18 -16.10 -5.21 3.05
N GLU A 19 -15.98 -4.57 1.89
CA GLU A 19 -16.31 -5.16 0.59
C GLU A 19 -15.36 -6.31 0.26
N LEU A 20 -14.06 -6.14 0.53
CA LEU A 20 -13.07 -7.22 0.35
C LEU A 20 -13.40 -8.42 1.25
N ALA A 21 -13.72 -8.18 2.52
CA ALA A 21 -14.10 -9.24 3.45
C ALA A 21 -15.44 -9.91 3.10
N SER A 22 -16.36 -9.18 2.48
CA SER A 22 -17.65 -9.70 2.01
C SER A 22 -17.52 -10.49 0.71
N ALA A 23 -16.54 -10.15 -0.14
CA ALA A 23 -16.32 -10.78 -1.43
C ALA A 23 -15.61 -12.13 -1.36
N PHE A 24 -14.91 -12.43 -0.25
CA PHE A 24 -14.10 -13.63 -0.10
C PHE A 24 -14.32 -14.32 1.25
N GLU A 25 -14.24 -15.64 1.26
CA GLU A 25 -14.24 -16.40 2.51
C GLU A 25 -12.93 -16.18 3.29
N GLY A 26 -12.96 -16.37 4.61
CA GLY A 26 -11.82 -16.12 5.49
C GLY A 26 -10.54 -16.88 5.10
N GLU A 27 -10.66 -18.06 4.49
CA GLU A 27 -9.49 -18.82 4.00
C GLU A 27 -8.82 -18.17 2.78
N ASP A 28 -9.59 -17.53 1.89
CA ASP A 28 -9.04 -16.81 0.73
C ASP A 28 -8.41 -15.49 1.16
N LEU A 29 -9.02 -14.77 2.11
CA LEU A 29 -8.44 -13.56 2.70
C LEU A 29 -7.09 -13.84 3.37
N ARG A 30 -6.92 -15.02 3.99
CA ARG A 30 -5.66 -15.47 4.58
C ARG A 30 -4.52 -15.66 3.57
N LYS A 31 -4.80 -15.72 2.26
CA LYS A 31 -3.77 -15.76 1.22
C LYS A 31 -3.09 -14.40 1.03
N LEU A 32 -3.76 -13.30 1.37
CA LEU A 32 -3.16 -11.97 1.38
C LEU A 32 -2.15 -11.90 2.51
N LYS A 33 -0.86 -11.76 2.16
CA LYS A 33 0.21 -11.73 3.16
C LYS A 33 0.20 -10.40 3.91
N VAL A 34 -0.39 -10.39 5.10
CA VAL A 34 -0.45 -9.21 5.98
C VAL A 34 0.92 -8.57 6.17
N ARG A 35 1.95 -9.35 6.49
CA ARG A 35 3.31 -8.84 6.69
C ARG A 35 3.96 -8.23 5.44
N ALA A 36 3.48 -8.58 4.24
CA ALA A 36 3.92 -7.97 2.99
C ALA A 36 3.03 -6.80 2.56
N GLY A 37 1.93 -6.53 3.27
CA GLY A 37 0.93 -5.51 2.95
C GLY A 37 0.05 -5.81 1.75
N GLU A 38 -0.02 -7.07 1.30
CA GLU A 38 -0.84 -7.44 0.14
C GLU A 38 -2.32 -7.10 0.34
N HIS A 39 -2.80 -7.17 1.59
CA HIS A 39 -4.15 -6.75 1.96
C HIS A 39 -4.34 -5.23 1.91
N LEU A 40 -3.37 -4.42 2.35
CA LEU A 40 -3.43 -2.97 2.21
C LEU A 40 -3.47 -2.57 0.73
N ALA A 41 -2.68 -3.22 -0.13
CA ALA A 41 -2.75 -3.02 -1.57
C ALA A 41 -4.13 -3.40 -2.12
N ALA A 42 -4.72 -4.52 -1.67
CA ALA A 42 -6.06 -4.94 -2.08
C ALA A 42 -7.14 -3.93 -1.66
N ILE A 43 -7.09 -3.44 -0.42
CA ILE A 43 -8.03 -2.44 0.11
C ILE A 43 -7.90 -1.12 -0.67
N LEU A 44 -6.68 -0.61 -0.83
CA LEU A 44 -6.45 0.64 -1.55
C LEU A 44 -6.85 0.52 -3.02
N ALA A 45 -6.47 -0.55 -3.71
CA ALA A 45 -6.92 -0.79 -5.09
C ALA A 45 -8.45 -0.85 -5.18
N THR A 46 -9.11 -1.56 -4.26
CA THR A 46 -10.58 -1.63 -4.18
C THR A 46 -11.20 -0.25 -3.99
N ALA A 47 -10.65 0.59 -3.11
CA ALA A 47 -11.16 1.93 -2.84
C ALA A 47 -11.08 2.85 -4.08
N TYR A 48 -9.98 2.78 -4.84
CA TYR A 48 -9.79 3.61 -6.04
C TYR A 48 -10.47 3.06 -7.29
N LEU A 49 -10.56 1.73 -7.43
CA LEU A 49 -11.26 1.09 -8.54
C LEU A 49 -12.78 1.05 -8.30
N GLY A 50 -13.24 1.22 -7.07
CA GLY A 50 -14.66 1.24 -6.72
C GLY A 50 -15.35 -0.11 -6.88
N CYS A 51 -14.59 -1.22 -6.84
CA CYS A 51 -15.09 -2.59 -6.82
C CYS A 51 -14.05 -3.52 -6.17
N ALA A 52 -14.50 -4.57 -5.49
CA ALA A 52 -13.62 -5.61 -4.97
C ALA A 52 -13.05 -6.49 -6.09
N PRO A 53 -11.88 -7.12 -5.87
CA PRO A 53 -11.34 -8.07 -6.83
C PRO A 53 -12.28 -9.27 -6.96
N ILE A 54 -12.28 -9.91 -8.13
CA ILE A 54 -13.02 -11.14 -8.41
C ILE A 54 -12.18 -12.40 -8.14
N ALA A 55 -10.87 -12.25 -7.93
CA ALA A 55 -9.95 -13.31 -7.55
C ALA A 55 -8.74 -12.75 -6.76
N ILE A 56 -8.26 -13.56 -5.82
CA ILE A 56 -7.00 -13.39 -5.06
C ILE A 56 -6.14 -14.64 -5.31
N ASP A 57 -4.90 -14.46 -5.79
CA ASP A 57 -3.86 -15.47 -6.04
C ASP A 57 -4.39 -16.91 -6.19
N ARG A 58 -5.06 -17.16 -7.33
CA ARG A 58 -5.52 -18.50 -7.69
C ARG A 58 -4.40 -19.23 -8.40
N ALA A 59 -3.57 -19.94 -7.64
CA ALA A 59 -2.64 -20.98 -8.11
C ALA A 59 -2.10 -20.77 -9.55
N GLY A 60 -1.38 -19.66 -9.77
CA GLY A 60 -0.79 -19.31 -11.08
C GLY A 60 -1.37 -18.06 -11.76
N GLU A 61 -2.35 -17.40 -11.15
CA GLU A 61 -2.89 -16.11 -11.60
C GLU A 61 -2.14 -14.90 -11.00
N ALA A 62 -2.51 -13.69 -11.43
CA ALA A 62 -2.08 -12.44 -10.80
C ALA A 62 -2.54 -12.38 -9.33
N ASP A 63 -1.87 -11.57 -8.52
CA ASP A 63 -2.17 -11.51 -7.07
C ASP A 63 -3.59 -11.01 -6.84
N LEU A 64 -4.06 -10.03 -7.60
CA LEU A 64 -5.45 -9.57 -7.63
C LEU A 64 -5.95 -9.43 -9.07
N VAL A 65 -7.21 -9.78 -9.32
CA VAL A 65 -7.90 -9.56 -10.60
C VAL A 65 -9.18 -8.80 -10.35
N PHE A 66 -9.39 -7.68 -11.04
CA PHE A 66 -10.59 -6.84 -10.97
C PHE A 66 -11.39 -6.88 -12.26
N ASP A 67 -12.72 -6.96 -12.17
CA ASP A 67 -13.64 -6.72 -13.29
C ASP A 67 -14.11 -5.26 -13.24
N LEU A 68 -13.49 -4.40 -14.05
CA LEU A 68 -13.73 -2.97 -14.08
C LEU A 68 -15.14 -2.62 -14.58
N SER A 69 -15.87 -3.56 -15.21
CA SER A 69 -17.28 -3.34 -15.54
C SER A 69 -18.19 -3.25 -14.31
N ARG A 70 -17.69 -3.64 -13.12
CA ARG A 70 -18.37 -3.49 -11.83
C ARG A 70 -18.07 -2.16 -11.16
N SER A 71 -17.11 -1.40 -11.68
CA SER A 71 -16.79 -0.08 -11.16
C SER A 71 -17.88 0.92 -11.54
N ASN A 72 -18.24 1.78 -10.59
CA ASN A 72 -19.20 2.86 -10.83
C ASN A 72 -18.57 4.05 -11.57
N CYS A 73 -17.25 4.25 -11.45
CA CYS A 73 -16.51 5.38 -12.02
C CYS A 73 -15.01 5.22 -11.72
N ILE A 74 -14.18 5.09 -12.76
CA ILE A 74 -12.73 5.19 -12.64
C ILE A 74 -12.28 6.50 -13.29
N PRO A 75 -11.60 7.40 -12.54
CA PRO A 75 -11.08 8.63 -13.12
C PRO A 75 -10.13 8.34 -14.28
N GLN A 76 -10.39 8.90 -15.46
CA GLN A 76 -9.49 8.79 -16.62
C GLN A 76 -8.06 9.23 -16.30
N THR A 77 -7.91 10.12 -15.30
CA THR A 77 -6.61 10.60 -14.80
C THR A 77 -5.73 9.50 -14.22
N MET A 78 -6.31 8.37 -13.79
CA MET A 78 -5.57 7.20 -13.33
C MET A 78 -4.84 6.49 -14.47
N GLY A 79 -5.26 6.70 -15.72
CA GLY A 79 -4.54 6.22 -16.89
C GLY A 79 -4.36 4.70 -16.94
N LEU A 80 -5.29 3.95 -16.34
CA LEU A 80 -5.48 2.53 -16.61
C LEU A 80 -5.78 2.31 -18.11
N ALA A 81 -5.48 1.11 -18.61
CA ALA A 81 -5.90 0.75 -19.95
C ALA A 81 -7.44 0.70 -20.05
N ASP A 82 -7.98 0.98 -21.24
CA ASP A 82 -9.41 0.89 -21.50
C ASP A 82 -9.81 -0.57 -21.73
N THR A 83 -9.72 -1.36 -20.66
CA THR A 83 -9.93 -2.81 -20.65
C THR A 83 -11.00 -3.19 -19.65
N ARG A 84 -11.60 -4.37 -19.84
CA ARG A 84 -12.58 -4.88 -18.88
C ARG A 84 -11.92 -5.29 -17.56
N PHE A 85 -10.73 -5.87 -17.62
CA PHE A 85 -10.05 -6.42 -16.45
C PHE A 85 -8.79 -5.63 -16.11
N ALA A 86 -8.46 -5.58 -14.82
CA ALA A 86 -7.19 -5.10 -14.31
C ALA A 86 -6.56 -6.11 -13.37
N ASP A 87 -5.34 -6.51 -13.68
CA ASP A 87 -4.55 -7.46 -12.93
C ASP A 87 -3.47 -6.71 -12.17
N PHE A 88 -3.30 -7.05 -10.90
CA PHE A 88 -2.26 -6.49 -10.04
C PHE A 88 -1.30 -7.58 -9.61
N GLU A 89 -0.01 -7.29 -9.70
CA GLU A 89 1.03 -8.03 -8.99
C GLU A 89 1.62 -7.11 -7.92
N ILE A 90 1.64 -7.61 -6.69
CA ILE A 90 2.01 -6.88 -5.50
C ILE A 90 3.43 -7.28 -5.08
N LYS A 91 4.24 -6.29 -4.73
CA LYS A 91 5.61 -6.49 -4.26
C LYS A 91 5.89 -5.59 -3.07
N SER A 92 6.20 -6.21 -1.95
CA SER A 92 6.87 -5.54 -0.83
C SER A 92 8.33 -5.31 -1.18
N LEU A 93 8.81 -4.07 -1.05
CA LEU A 93 10.21 -3.73 -1.24
C LEU A 93 11.04 -4.38 -0.14
N LYS A 94 12.20 -4.92 -0.51
CA LYS A 94 13.07 -5.63 0.43
C LYS A 94 13.61 -4.65 1.48
N GLY A 95 13.59 -5.04 2.75
CA GLY A 95 14.28 -4.33 3.81
C GLY A 95 14.48 -5.18 5.07
N PRO A 96 15.29 -4.69 6.03
CA PRO A 96 15.72 -5.50 7.18
C PRO A 96 14.71 -5.53 8.34
N TYR A 97 13.77 -4.59 8.42
CA TYR A 97 12.80 -4.50 9.51
C TYR A 97 11.85 -5.70 9.53
N ARG A 98 11.35 -6.13 8.38
CA ARG A 98 10.37 -7.24 8.34
C ARG A 98 10.93 -8.54 8.90
N GLU A 99 12.22 -8.81 8.71
CA GLU A 99 12.90 -9.96 9.33
C GLU A 99 13.09 -9.78 10.83
N PHE A 100 13.39 -8.55 11.26
CA PHE A 100 13.48 -8.17 12.67
C PHE A 100 12.12 -8.34 13.38
N ASP A 101 11.04 -7.81 12.82
CA ASP A 101 9.68 -7.93 13.34
C ASP A 101 9.22 -9.40 13.42
N ALA A 102 9.45 -10.16 12.35
CA ALA A 102 9.19 -11.60 12.34
C ALA A 102 9.94 -12.37 13.44
N SER A 103 11.11 -11.87 13.88
CA SER A 103 11.87 -12.47 14.98
C SER A 103 11.32 -12.13 16.36
N ILE A 104 10.60 -11.01 16.51
CA ILE A 104 9.90 -10.65 17.75
C ILE A 104 8.73 -11.61 17.97
N ASP A 105 7.94 -11.83 16.93
CA ASP A 105 6.77 -12.73 17.01
C ASP A 105 7.17 -14.18 17.30
N ARG A 106 8.26 -14.67 16.71
CA ARG A 106 8.79 -16.01 17.01
C ARG A 106 9.19 -16.14 18.48
N ASP A 107 9.84 -15.11 19.03
CA ASP A 107 10.21 -15.09 20.44
C ASP A 107 8.99 -15.07 21.36
N ALA A 108 7.98 -14.26 21.03
CA ALA A 108 6.73 -14.20 21.77
C ALA A 108 6.00 -15.55 21.79
N LEU A 109 5.94 -16.25 20.65
CA LEU A 109 5.37 -17.60 20.54
C LEU A 109 6.13 -18.64 21.37
N GLU A 110 7.43 -18.45 21.54
CA GLU A 110 8.28 -19.30 22.40
C GLU A 110 8.24 -18.88 23.89
N GLY A 111 7.37 -17.94 24.26
CA GLY A 111 7.22 -17.42 25.63
C GLY A 111 8.40 -16.55 26.08
N ARG A 112 9.29 -16.15 25.17
CA ARG A 112 10.34 -15.18 25.44
C ARG A 112 9.72 -13.79 25.37
N VAL A 113 9.60 -13.12 26.52
CA VAL A 113 9.22 -11.71 26.53
C VAL A 113 10.37 -10.91 25.92
N PRO A 114 10.16 -10.16 24.83
CA PRO A 114 11.21 -9.33 24.28
C PRO A 114 11.60 -8.29 25.34
N HIS A 115 12.84 -8.37 25.84
CA HIS A 115 13.48 -7.18 26.40
C HIS A 115 13.64 -6.15 25.27
N GLU A 116 13.53 -4.86 25.60
CA GLU A 116 13.65 -3.73 24.66
C GLU A 116 14.59 -4.05 23.48
N ARG A 117 14.02 -4.20 22.28
CA ARG A 117 14.80 -4.44 21.07
C ARG A 117 14.93 -3.14 20.30
N VAL A 118 16.16 -2.81 19.93
CA VAL A 118 16.46 -1.62 19.15
C VAL A 118 16.65 -2.01 17.68
N TYR A 119 15.95 -1.30 16.81
CA TYR A 119 16.15 -1.34 15.37
C TYR A 119 16.58 0.05 14.90
N SER A 120 17.54 0.11 13.97
CA SER A 120 18.03 1.36 13.41
C SER A 120 17.92 1.29 11.89
N SER A 121 17.35 2.33 11.30
CA SER A 121 17.25 2.49 9.85
C SER A 121 17.76 3.87 9.44
N THR A 122 18.16 3.98 8.18
CA THR A 122 18.66 5.23 7.59
C THR A 122 17.52 5.87 6.81
N VAL A 123 17.30 7.18 7.01
CA VAL A 123 16.36 7.95 6.19
C VAL A 123 16.84 7.94 4.74
N ARG A 124 15.93 7.59 3.82
CA ARG A 124 16.21 7.46 2.38
C ARG A 124 15.39 8.48 1.59
N VAL A 125 15.86 8.80 0.39
CA VAL A 125 15.12 9.61 -0.59
C VAL A 125 14.25 8.67 -1.42
N ALA A 126 13.00 9.05 -1.71
CA ALA A 126 12.05 8.20 -2.44
C ALA A 126 12.58 7.73 -3.80
N ASN A 127 13.25 8.62 -4.54
CA ASN A 127 13.83 8.28 -5.85
C ASN A 127 14.96 7.25 -5.76
N ASP A 128 15.77 7.28 -4.70
CA ASP A 128 16.84 6.30 -4.52
C ASP A 128 16.25 4.91 -4.22
N VAL A 129 15.17 4.87 -3.44
CA VAL A 129 14.44 3.63 -3.14
C VAL A 129 13.78 3.07 -4.40
N LEU A 130 13.17 3.93 -5.23
CA LEU A 130 12.62 3.48 -6.52
C LEU A 130 13.72 2.98 -7.46
N ALA A 131 14.83 3.71 -7.58
CA ALA A 131 15.88 3.39 -8.54
C ALA A 131 16.62 2.08 -8.21
N LEU A 132 16.72 1.71 -6.93
CA LEU A 132 17.42 0.52 -6.46
C LEU A 132 16.45 -0.64 -6.21
N GLU A 133 15.66 -0.56 -5.13
CA GLU A 133 14.77 -1.63 -4.71
C GLU A 133 13.48 -1.69 -5.56
N GLY A 134 12.96 -0.53 -5.97
CA GLY A 134 11.73 -0.41 -6.75
C GLY A 134 11.84 -0.99 -8.15
N MET A 135 12.90 -0.66 -8.90
CA MET A 135 13.09 -1.15 -10.27
C MET A 135 13.25 -2.68 -10.31
N GLU A 136 13.99 -3.28 -9.38
CA GLU A 136 14.08 -4.75 -9.27
C GLU A 136 12.69 -5.37 -9.05
N ALA A 137 11.89 -4.79 -8.15
CA ALA A 137 10.54 -5.27 -7.86
C ALA A 137 9.58 -5.09 -9.06
N ILE A 138 9.68 -3.97 -9.78
CA ILE A 138 8.89 -3.71 -11.00
C ILE A 138 9.24 -4.74 -12.07
N GLU A 139 10.52 -4.98 -12.35
CA GLU A 139 10.95 -5.96 -13.35
C GLU A 139 10.46 -7.37 -13.03
N ALA A 140 10.55 -7.78 -11.76
CA ALA A 140 10.03 -9.06 -11.29
C ALA A 140 8.50 -9.16 -11.49
N ALA A 141 7.76 -8.12 -11.11
CA ALA A 141 6.31 -8.06 -11.25
C ALA A 141 5.86 -8.05 -12.72
N VAL A 142 6.51 -7.27 -13.59
CA VAL A 142 6.29 -7.27 -15.04
C VAL A 142 6.49 -8.67 -15.61
N GLY A 143 7.56 -9.36 -15.20
CA GLY A 143 7.83 -10.73 -15.61
C GLY A 143 6.72 -11.71 -15.20
N GLN A 144 6.13 -11.53 -14.01
CA GLN A 144 5.01 -12.33 -13.52
C GLN A 144 3.71 -12.01 -14.25
N LEU A 145 3.35 -10.73 -14.38
CA LEU A 145 2.16 -10.29 -15.12
C LEU A 145 2.20 -10.78 -16.57
N LYS A 146 3.35 -10.74 -17.23
CA LYS A 146 3.50 -11.29 -18.60
C LYS A 146 3.14 -12.78 -18.71
N ARG A 147 3.31 -13.56 -17.63
CA ARG A 147 2.99 -15.00 -17.62
C ARG A 147 1.58 -15.31 -17.12
N LYS A 148 1.06 -14.49 -16.21
CA LYS A 148 -0.15 -14.75 -15.43
C LYS A 148 -1.38 -13.98 -15.91
N SER A 149 -1.19 -12.84 -16.58
CA SER A 149 -2.24 -11.91 -16.98
C SER A 149 -2.67 -12.13 -18.44
N GLY A 150 -3.95 -11.88 -18.73
CA GLY A 150 -4.46 -11.88 -20.10
C GLY A 150 -3.84 -10.77 -20.96
N ASP A 151 -3.74 -10.98 -22.28
CA ASP A 151 -3.22 -9.96 -23.20
C ASP A 151 -4.11 -8.69 -23.23
N ASP A 152 -5.42 -8.86 -23.02
CA ASP A 152 -6.45 -7.83 -22.99
C ASP A 152 -6.76 -7.28 -21.57
N HIS A 153 -5.95 -7.66 -20.58
CA HIS A 153 -6.04 -7.13 -19.21
C HIS A 153 -5.09 -5.94 -19.02
N SER A 154 -5.53 -4.96 -18.25
CA SER A 154 -4.63 -3.91 -17.75
C SER A 154 -3.66 -4.51 -16.75
N LYS A 155 -2.36 -4.27 -16.92
CA LYS A 155 -1.29 -4.86 -16.10
C LYS A 155 -0.75 -3.81 -15.15
N ASN A 156 -0.90 -4.03 -13.84
CA ASN A 156 -0.60 -3.03 -12.83
C ASN A 156 0.35 -3.62 -11.77
N VAL A 157 1.35 -2.83 -11.38
CA VAL A 157 2.28 -3.22 -10.29
C VAL A 157 1.91 -2.42 -9.06
N PHE A 158 1.84 -3.07 -7.91
CA PHE A 158 1.67 -2.39 -6.62
C PHE A 158 2.90 -2.65 -5.75
N LEU A 159 3.66 -1.61 -5.47
CA LEU A 159 4.82 -1.64 -4.59
C LEU A 159 4.45 -1.18 -3.20
N ILE A 160 5.03 -1.82 -2.18
CA ILE A 160 4.84 -1.46 -0.79
C ILE A 160 6.20 -1.18 -0.16
N SER A 161 6.42 0.07 0.18
CA SER A 161 7.59 0.55 0.91
C SER A 161 7.21 0.68 2.38
N HIS A 162 7.65 -0.28 3.20
CA HIS A 162 7.40 -0.26 4.63
C HIS A 162 8.18 0.87 5.30
N PHE A 163 7.54 1.59 6.24
CA PHE A 163 8.13 2.77 6.89
C PHE A 163 9.48 2.44 7.57
N LEU A 164 9.54 1.35 8.33
CA LEU A 164 10.75 1.01 9.08
C LEU A 164 11.85 0.41 8.20
N ASP A 165 11.51 -0.19 7.06
CA ASP A 165 12.49 -0.61 6.06
C ASP A 165 13.08 0.60 5.31
N HIS A 166 12.23 1.56 4.95
CA HIS A 166 12.58 2.73 4.15
C HIS A 166 11.89 3.98 4.70
N PRO A 167 12.41 4.60 5.77
CA PRO A 167 11.87 5.87 6.25
C PRO A 167 12.19 6.95 5.21
N ILE A 168 11.16 7.44 4.52
CA ILE A 168 11.32 8.35 3.38
C ILE A 168 11.31 9.81 3.85
N ALA A 169 12.37 10.56 3.51
CA ALA A 169 12.53 11.96 3.91
C ALA A 169 11.36 12.85 3.46
N GLU A 170 10.87 12.64 2.25
CA GLU A 170 9.80 13.47 1.70
C GLU A 170 8.45 13.23 2.36
N VAL A 171 8.22 12.02 2.88
CA VAL A 171 6.96 11.61 3.52
C VAL A 171 6.85 12.16 4.95
N THR A 172 7.98 12.48 5.59
CA THR A 172 7.99 13.17 6.89
C THR A 172 7.63 14.64 6.79
N ASP A 173 7.87 15.26 5.62
CA ASP A 173 7.76 16.72 5.44
C ASP A 173 6.49 17.13 4.68
N ALA A 174 5.91 16.28 3.83
CA ALA A 174 4.69 16.58 3.09
C ALA A 174 3.89 15.33 2.66
N PRO A 175 2.54 15.39 2.60
CA PRO A 175 1.71 14.28 2.14
C PRO A 175 1.68 14.09 0.61
N LEU A 176 2.34 14.97 -0.15
CA LEU A 176 2.30 14.98 -1.62
C LEU A 176 3.68 14.65 -2.21
N LEU A 177 3.88 13.39 -2.57
CA LEU A 177 5.18 12.92 -3.04
C LEU A 177 5.33 12.95 -4.58
N ALA A 178 4.24 12.83 -5.33
CA ALA A 178 4.28 12.61 -6.79
C ALA A 178 5.15 13.60 -7.58
N HIS A 179 5.23 14.85 -7.13
CA HIS A 179 5.98 15.91 -7.81
C HIS A 179 7.50 15.85 -7.57
N HIS A 180 7.94 15.09 -6.58
CA HIS A 180 9.35 14.81 -6.31
C HIS A 180 9.85 13.55 -7.02
N LEU A 181 8.95 12.68 -7.49
CA LEU A 181 9.31 11.40 -8.09
C LEU A 181 9.80 11.57 -9.53
N ALA A 182 10.93 10.94 -9.82
CA ALA A 182 11.50 10.86 -11.15
C ALA A 182 10.56 10.06 -12.06
N PRO A 183 10.38 10.46 -13.33
CA PRO A 183 9.61 9.69 -14.30
C PRO A 183 10.12 8.26 -14.47
N LEU A 184 9.21 7.28 -14.52
CA LEU A 184 9.55 5.88 -14.82
C LEU A 184 9.46 5.62 -16.33
N VAL A 185 10.31 6.30 -17.11
CA VAL A 185 10.28 6.25 -18.59
C VAL A 185 10.71 4.91 -19.18
N ASP A 186 11.52 4.15 -18.46
CA ASP A 186 12.06 2.87 -18.91
C ASP A 186 11.15 1.68 -18.55
N VAL A 187 10.06 1.93 -17.80
CA VAL A 187 9.11 0.88 -17.43
C VAL A 187 8.18 0.58 -18.61
N VAL A 188 8.23 -0.66 -19.08
CA VAL A 188 7.45 -1.19 -20.21
C VAL A 188 6.73 -2.49 -19.84
N GLY A 189 5.57 -2.73 -20.46
CA GLY A 189 4.79 -3.96 -20.28
C GLY A 189 3.74 -3.90 -19.17
N VAL A 190 3.57 -2.75 -18.53
CA VAL A 190 2.53 -2.45 -17.53
C VAL A 190 1.89 -1.10 -17.85
N ASP A 191 0.67 -0.88 -17.37
CA ASP A 191 -0.07 0.37 -17.55
C ASP A 191 0.18 1.35 -16.40
N THR A 192 0.25 0.83 -15.18
CA THR A 192 0.50 1.64 -13.98
C THR A 192 1.43 0.97 -12.98
N VAL A 193 2.14 1.81 -12.21
CA VAL A 193 2.93 1.41 -11.05
C VAL A 193 2.44 2.23 -9.86
N TRP A 194 1.91 1.55 -8.86
CA TRP A 194 1.43 2.12 -7.61
C TRP A 194 2.51 1.91 -6.56
N VAL A 195 2.68 2.88 -5.67
CA VAL A 195 3.65 2.80 -4.59
C VAL A 195 3.03 3.34 -3.32
N LEU A 196 2.77 2.45 -2.37
CA LEU A 196 2.45 2.80 -1.00
C LEU A 196 3.75 3.06 -0.26
N TRP A 197 3.97 4.33 0.07
CA TRP A 197 4.98 4.81 0.98
C TRP A 197 4.35 4.87 2.37
N ALA A 198 4.44 3.75 3.07
CA ALA A 198 3.78 3.59 4.36
C ALA A 198 4.32 4.64 5.38
N PRO A 199 3.47 5.12 6.29
CA PRO A 199 2.10 4.66 6.50
C PRO A 199 1.04 5.33 5.62
N HIS A 200 1.26 6.52 5.05
CA HIS A 200 0.15 7.37 4.57
C HIS A 200 0.21 7.89 3.14
N SER A 201 1.30 7.66 2.39
CA SER A 201 1.48 8.28 1.07
C SER A 201 1.32 7.25 -0.05
N LEU A 202 0.29 7.38 -0.89
CA LEU A 202 0.10 6.54 -2.07
C LEU A 202 0.33 7.36 -3.35
N THR A 203 1.17 6.84 -4.23
CA THR A 203 1.45 7.45 -5.54
C THR A 203 1.24 6.44 -6.66
N MET A 204 0.92 6.94 -7.85
CA MET A 204 0.72 6.09 -9.02
C MET A 204 1.34 6.75 -10.26
N TRP A 205 2.24 6.02 -10.93
CA TRP A 205 2.75 6.32 -12.24
C TRP A 205 1.83 5.73 -13.29
N SER A 206 1.41 6.54 -14.26
CA SER A 206 0.69 6.06 -15.44
C SER A 206 1.62 6.11 -16.65
N VAL A 207 1.82 4.96 -17.29
CA VAL A 207 2.63 4.85 -18.53
C VAL A 207 1.94 5.61 -19.65
N ARG A 208 0.62 5.46 -19.80
CA ARG A 208 -0.18 6.16 -20.82
C ARG A 208 -0.07 7.68 -20.71
N ASN A 209 -0.12 8.20 -19.49
CA ASN A 209 -0.07 9.66 -19.25
C ASN A 209 1.35 10.18 -19.02
N ALA A 210 2.35 9.30 -18.96
CA ALA A 210 3.75 9.59 -18.63
C ALA A 210 3.90 10.54 -17.43
N ARG A 211 3.15 10.28 -16.35
CA ARG A 211 3.13 11.16 -15.17
C ARG A 211 2.80 10.41 -13.88
N TRP A 212 3.27 10.98 -12.77
CA TRP A 212 2.86 10.61 -11.42
C TRP A 212 1.59 11.34 -10.99
N ALA A 213 0.79 10.67 -10.16
CA ALA A 213 -0.33 11.24 -9.41
C ALA A 213 -0.23 10.85 -7.93
N ASN A 214 -0.67 11.74 -7.04
CA ASN A 214 -0.94 11.40 -5.65
C ASN A 214 -2.35 10.83 -5.54
N LEU A 215 -2.46 9.74 -4.80
CA LEU A 215 -3.70 9.08 -4.48
C LEU A 215 -3.99 9.35 -2.99
N LEU A 216 -4.82 10.37 -2.71
CA LEU A 216 -5.18 10.77 -1.34
C LEU A 216 -6.40 10.02 -0.82
N PHE A 217 -6.27 9.34 0.31
CA PHE A 217 -7.34 8.53 0.89
C PHE A 217 -7.75 8.94 2.32
N SER A 218 -7.22 10.06 2.80
CA SER A 218 -7.51 10.64 4.13
C SER A 218 -8.52 11.80 4.07
N ALA A 219 -9.23 12.00 2.95
CA ALA A 219 -10.21 13.08 2.83
C ALA A 219 -11.38 12.84 3.81
N THR A 220 -11.65 13.82 4.68
CA THR A 220 -12.77 13.81 5.64
C THR A 220 -14.00 14.50 5.07
N ASN A 221 -15.19 14.01 5.45
CA ASN A 221 -16.47 14.57 5.04
C ASN A 221 -16.74 15.72 6.00
N GLU A 222 -16.89 16.93 5.48
CA GLU A 222 -17.44 18.04 6.26
C GLU A 222 -18.88 17.67 6.68
N GLY A 223 -19.04 17.15 7.91
CA GLY A 223 -20.34 16.84 8.51
C GLY A 223 -20.62 15.37 8.87
N ALA A 224 -19.67 14.44 8.70
CA ALA A 224 -19.81 13.10 9.27
C ALA A 224 -19.44 13.13 10.77
N SER A 225 -20.31 12.60 11.63
CA SER A 225 -20.06 12.48 13.07
C SER A 225 -18.79 11.68 13.32
N GLU A 226 -17.79 12.28 13.97
CA GLU A 226 -16.47 11.72 14.36
C GLU A 226 -16.55 10.50 15.31
N SER A 227 -17.73 9.95 15.55
CA SER A 227 -18.04 9.20 16.77
C SER A 227 -17.64 7.72 16.80
N THR A 228 -16.73 7.26 15.95
CA THR A 228 -16.26 5.84 15.96
C THR A 228 -14.77 5.67 15.73
N LEU A 229 -13.99 6.75 15.62
CA LEU A 229 -12.57 6.67 15.34
C LEU A 229 -11.79 6.70 16.66
N ASP A 230 -10.78 5.85 16.79
CA ASP A 230 -9.76 6.03 17.82
C ASP A 230 -8.90 7.21 17.34
N ASP A 231 -9.06 8.39 17.96
CA ASP A 231 -8.43 9.65 17.53
C ASP A 231 -6.89 9.56 17.47
N ASP A 232 -6.31 8.52 18.07
CA ASP A 232 -4.88 8.27 18.16
C ASP A 232 -4.28 7.53 16.94
N LEU A 233 -5.09 6.99 16.01
CA LEU A 233 -4.63 6.14 14.90
C LEU A 233 -4.82 6.81 13.53
N GLU A 234 -3.88 6.60 12.61
CA GLU A 234 -4.03 7.04 11.22
C GLU A 234 -5.05 6.18 10.46
N VAL A 235 -5.63 6.71 9.37
CA VAL A 235 -6.70 6.03 8.60
C VAL A 235 -6.30 4.61 8.18
N LEU A 236 -5.06 4.41 7.70
CA LEU A 236 -4.62 3.07 7.28
C LEU A 236 -4.44 2.11 8.46
N GLU A 237 -4.07 2.60 9.65
CA GLU A 237 -4.00 1.77 10.86
C GLU A 237 -5.39 1.39 11.37
N GLN A 238 -6.36 2.29 11.27
CA GLN A 238 -7.74 1.98 11.64
C GLN A 238 -8.36 0.94 10.68
N VAL A 239 -8.12 1.11 9.39
CA VAL A 239 -8.55 0.16 8.35
C VAL A 239 -7.84 -1.18 8.49
N GLU A 240 -6.56 -1.18 8.86
CA GLU A 240 -5.80 -2.38 9.21
C GLU A 240 -6.49 -3.16 10.33
N LEU A 241 -6.82 -2.49 11.44
CA LEU A 241 -7.50 -3.12 12.58
C LEU A 241 -8.85 -3.70 12.16
N GLU A 242 -9.63 -2.98 11.37
CA GLU A 242 -10.94 -3.45 10.93
C GLU A 242 -10.82 -4.67 10.00
N PHE A 243 -9.87 -4.65 9.05
CA PHE A 243 -9.60 -5.80 8.21
C PHE A 243 -9.15 -7.02 9.03
N LEU A 244 -8.23 -6.84 9.98
CA LEU A 244 -7.73 -7.93 10.84
C LEU A 244 -8.82 -8.47 11.79
N ARG A 245 -9.78 -7.65 12.21
CA ARG A 245 -10.94 -8.10 13.00
C ARG A 245 -11.85 -9.03 12.21
N GLN A 246 -11.96 -8.79 10.90
CA GLN A 246 -12.79 -9.57 9.98
C GLN A 246 -12.05 -10.81 9.43
N ALA A 247 -10.72 -10.70 9.25
CA ALA A 247 -9.87 -11.81 8.85
C ALA A 247 -9.59 -12.74 10.03
N GLU A 248 -10.20 -13.93 10.05
CA GLU A 248 -9.97 -14.93 11.09
C GLU A 248 -8.48 -15.28 11.24
N GLY A 249 -7.90 -15.14 12.45
CA GLY A 249 -6.57 -15.69 12.73
C GLY A 249 -5.64 -14.91 13.66
N GLY A 250 -6.01 -13.70 14.13
CA GLY A 250 -5.23 -12.97 15.14
C GLY A 250 -3.77 -12.72 14.72
N MET A 251 -3.57 -12.25 13.49
CA MET A 251 -2.24 -11.95 12.97
C MET A 251 -1.75 -10.60 13.49
N SER A 252 -0.50 -10.55 13.96
CA SER A 252 0.21 -9.28 14.19
C SER A 252 0.46 -8.59 12.84
N SER A 253 0.43 -7.25 12.86
CA SER A 253 0.66 -6.44 11.67
C SER A 253 1.81 -5.46 11.89
N PRO A 254 2.79 -5.40 10.96
CA PRO A 254 3.90 -4.45 11.04
C PRO A 254 3.47 -3.01 10.73
N TYR A 255 2.19 -2.79 10.40
CA TYR A 255 1.62 -1.48 10.08
C TYR A 255 0.96 -0.81 11.28
N LEU A 256 0.82 -1.51 12.42
CA LEU A 256 0.26 -0.95 13.65
C LEU A 256 1.41 -0.46 14.54
N PHE A 257 1.83 0.80 14.40
CA PHE A 257 2.94 1.34 15.17
C PHE A 257 2.73 2.81 15.52
N ARG A 258 3.14 3.20 16.73
CA ARG A 258 3.15 4.61 17.14
C ARG A 258 4.57 5.15 17.13
N LEU A 259 4.77 6.28 16.47
CA LEU A 259 6.02 7.04 16.55
C LEU A 259 5.94 8.01 17.73
N ASN A 260 6.84 7.83 18.70
CA ASN A 260 7.04 8.79 19.78
C ASN A 260 8.32 9.57 19.49
N PHE A 261 8.23 10.90 19.46
CA PHE A 261 9.39 11.77 19.29
C PHE A 261 9.82 12.31 20.65
N ASP A 262 10.96 11.85 21.15
CA ASP A 262 11.60 12.48 22.30
C ASP A 262 12.33 13.74 21.83
N SER A 263 11.74 14.91 22.07
CA SER A 263 12.41 16.21 21.87
C SER A 263 13.49 16.41 22.95
N THR A 264 14.62 15.70 22.81
CA THR A 264 15.82 15.96 23.62
C THR A 264 16.66 17.01 22.93
N ASP A 265 16.17 18.24 22.90
CA ASP A 265 16.96 19.42 22.55
C ASP A 265 16.60 20.58 23.49
N ASP A 266 16.90 20.41 24.77
CA ASP A 266 16.72 21.47 25.76
C ASP A 266 17.81 21.43 26.85
N GLN A 267 19.09 21.31 26.47
CA GLN A 267 20.23 21.78 27.29
C GLN A 267 21.44 22.12 26.39
N ARG A 268 21.48 23.33 25.82
CA ARG A 268 22.76 24.01 25.57
C ARG A 268 23.05 24.89 26.79
N PRO A 269 24.19 24.71 27.48
CA PRO A 269 24.56 25.63 28.55
C PRO A 269 24.91 27.00 27.96
N ALA A 270 24.46 28.04 28.66
CA ALA A 270 24.72 29.46 28.39
C ALA A 270 26.20 29.82 28.47
#